data_AF-A0A960N0F7-F1
#
_entry.id   AF-A0A960N0F7-F1
#
_cell.length_a   1.000
_cell.length_b   1.000
_cell.length_c   1.000
_cell.angle_alpha   90.00
_cell.angle_beta   90.00
_cell.angle_gamma   90.00
#
_symmetry.space_group_name_H-M   'P 1'
#
loop_
_entity.id
_entity.type
_entity.pdbx_description
1 polymer ?
#
loop_
_entity_poly.entity_id
_entity_poly.type
_entity_poly.pdbx_seq_one_letter_code
_entity_poly.pdbx_strand_id
1 'polypeptide(L)'
;MSIDRRHFLAGLAGSFPGLALTDLLARDGVLSGQLHRPARAKRVVQLFMAGAASHVDLFDHKPQLEKENGQQWDPGEGVELFQSTPGASMKSVWDFTPRGRCGKPVSEIVAPLGDVVDEIAFIHNIVGKTGVHSQGTLLQTTGFNPPGFPSAGSWVSYALGSENDNLPSFVVLPDHRGLASNGTKNWSSMFLPAEHQGTVIRP
;
A
#
# COMPACT_ATOMS: atom_id res chain seq x y z
N MET A 1 1.53 61.36 -1.21
CA MET A 1 1.70 60.99 0.21
C MET A 1 3.10 60.41 0.35
N SER A 2 4.00 61.08 1.10
CA SER A 2 5.39 60.60 1.28
C SER A 2 5.39 59.54 2.38
N ILE A 3 5.85 58.32 2.07
CA ILE A 3 6.03 57.26 3.05
C ILE A 3 7.38 57.48 3.72
N ASP A 4 7.39 57.75 5.03
CA ASP A 4 8.65 57.87 5.77
C ASP A 4 9.29 56.50 6.02
N ARG A 5 10.62 56.48 6.19
CA ARG A 5 11.42 55.26 6.38
C ARG A 5 10.95 54.40 7.56
N ARG A 6 10.47 55.00 8.65
CA ARG A 6 9.96 54.29 9.84
C ARG A 6 8.64 53.60 9.52
N HIS A 7 7.72 54.25 8.80
CA HIS A 7 6.47 53.63 8.35
C HIS A 7 6.71 52.52 7.32
N PHE A 8 7.65 52.72 6.39
CA PHE A 8 8.05 51.68 5.43
C PHE A 8 8.64 50.45 6.12
N LEU A 9 9.56 50.65 7.07
CA LEU A 9 10.20 49.56 7.81
C LEU A 9 9.22 48.87 8.78
N ALA A 10 8.31 49.62 9.42
CA ALA A 10 7.28 49.04 10.28
C ALA A 10 6.25 48.22 9.48
N GLY A 11 5.85 48.70 8.29
CA GLY A 11 5.00 47.95 7.38
C GLY A 11 5.65 46.65 6.90
N LEU A 12 6.91 46.71 6.47
CA LEU A 12 7.68 45.52 6.07
C LEU A 12 7.89 44.55 7.23
N ALA A 13 8.26 45.05 8.41
CA ALA A 13 8.48 44.24 9.61
C ALA A 13 7.19 43.61 10.16
N GLY A 14 6.01 44.16 9.85
CA GLY A 14 4.73 43.49 10.14
C GLY A 14 4.33 42.47 9.07
N SER A 15 4.68 42.73 7.81
CA SER A 15 4.24 41.92 6.66
C SER A 15 5.04 40.61 6.51
N PHE A 16 6.36 40.64 6.70
CA PHE A 16 7.20 39.44 6.56
C PHE A 16 6.94 38.37 7.64
N PRO A 17 6.90 38.71 8.95
CA PRO A 17 6.49 37.76 9.98
C PRO A 17 5.04 37.32 9.81
N GLY A 18 4.16 38.18 9.31
CA GLY A 18 2.79 37.82 8.97
C GLY A 18 2.72 36.74 7.89
N LEU A 19 3.52 36.86 6.83
CA LEU A 19 3.63 35.83 5.78
C LEU A 19 4.24 34.54 6.31
N ALA A 20 5.31 34.63 7.11
CA ALA A 20 5.94 33.46 7.71
C ALA A 20 5.00 32.73 8.69
N LEU A 21 4.26 33.48 9.52
CA LEU A 21 3.25 32.93 10.42
C LEU A 21 2.08 32.32 9.65
N THR A 22 1.62 32.98 8.58
CA THR A 22 0.55 32.44 7.73
C THR A 22 0.99 31.15 7.05
N ASP A 23 2.23 31.08 6.57
CA ASP A 23 2.83 29.86 6.01
C ASP A 23 2.92 28.75 7.06
N LEU A 24 3.41 29.05 8.27
CA LEU A 24 3.46 28.08 9.38
C LEU A 24 2.06 27.58 9.77
N LEU A 25 1.09 28.47 9.95
CA LEU A 25 -0.27 28.09 10.32
C LEU A 25 -0.99 27.36 9.18
N ALA A 26 -0.65 27.62 7.91
CA ALA A 26 -1.15 26.84 6.78
C ALA A 26 -0.54 25.43 6.76
N ARG A 27 0.77 25.31 7.02
CA ARG A 27 1.49 24.02 7.11
C ARG A 27 1.01 23.16 8.28
N ASP A 28 0.74 23.77 9.43
CA ASP A 28 0.24 23.09 10.62
C ASP A 28 -1.26 22.71 10.51
N GLY A 29 -1.88 22.96 9.35
CA GLY A 29 -3.29 22.66 9.11
C GLY A 29 -4.27 23.58 9.85
N VAL A 30 -3.77 24.67 10.47
CA VAL A 30 -4.56 25.63 11.26
C VAL A 30 -5.38 26.56 10.37
N LEU A 31 -4.83 26.96 9.21
CA LEU A 31 -5.54 27.84 8.24
C LEU A 31 -6.22 27.07 7.10
N SER A 32 -5.86 25.81 6.89
CA SER A 32 -6.49 24.93 5.91
C SER A 32 -6.26 23.47 6.28
N GLY A 33 -7.30 22.65 6.30
CA GLY A 33 -7.13 21.19 6.31
C GLY A 33 -6.91 20.57 7.68
N GLN A 34 -7.87 20.74 8.59
CA GLN A 34 -8.11 19.66 9.53
C GLN A 34 -8.50 18.43 8.72
N LEU A 35 -7.77 17.32 8.89
CA LEU A 35 -8.22 16.04 8.39
C LEU A 35 -9.69 15.86 8.83
N HIS A 36 -10.56 15.43 7.91
CA HIS A 36 -11.96 15.16 8.25
C HIS A 36 -12.10 14.24 9.48
N ARG A 37 -11.08 13.40 9.73
CA ARG A 37 -10.87 12.65 10.97
C ARG A 37 -9.39 12.62 11.35
N PRO A 38 -9.04 12.63 12.65
CA PRO A 38 -7.67 12.46 13.07
C PRO A 38 -7.11 11.12 12.55
N ALA A 39 -5.90 11.15 12.00
CA ALA A 39 -5.21 9.94 11.57
C ALA A 39 -4.94 9.04 12.78
N ARG A 40 -5.38 7.77 12.68
CA ARG A 40 -5.13 6.77 13.74
C ARG A 40 -3.78 6.06 13.57
N ALA A 41 -3.30 5.97 12.34
CA ALA A 41 -2.01 5.39 12.00
C ALA A 41 -1.04 6.49 11.59
N LYS A 42 0.19 6.46 12.14
CA LYS A 42 1.26 7.40 11.79
C LYS A 42 2.08 6.96 10.58
N ARG A 43 2.15 5.64 10.36
CA ARG A 43 2.98 5.01 9.32
C ARG A 43 2.25 3.82 8.74
N VAL A 44 2.40 3.63 7.44
CA VAL A 44 1.88 2.47 6.70
C VAL A 44 3.06 1.81 5.99
N VAL A 45 3.32 0.55 6.32
CA VAL A 45 4.34 -0.26 5.65
C VAL A 45 3.61 -1.29 4.79
N GLN A 46 3.83 -1.23 3.48
CA GLN A 46 3.26 -2.16 2.52
C GLN A 46 4.35 -3.05 1.96
N LEU A 47 4.20 -4.35 2.12
CA LEU A 47 5.08 -5.35 1.50
C LEU A 47 4.34 -5.96 0.31
N PHE A 48 4.92 -5.82 -0.89
CA PHE A 48 4.41 -6.45 -2.09
C PHE A 48 5.38 -7.54 -2.56
N MET A 49 4.99 -8.79 -2.38
CA MET A 49 5.77 -9.96 -2.80
C MET A 49 5.46 -10.29 -4.26
N ALA A 50 6.18 -9.65 -5.20
CA ALA A 50 6.05 -9.93 -6.63
C ALA A 50 6.45 -11.39 -6.93
N GLY A 51 5.61 -12.12 -7.67
CA GLY A 51 5.72 -13.57 -7.82
C GLY A 51 4.89 -14.37 -6.80
N ALA A 52 4.20 -13.66 -5.89
CA ALA A 52 3.28 -14.12 -4.87
C ALA A 52 3.90 -15.03 -3.80
N ALA A 53 3.72 -14.64 -2.54
CA ALA A 53 3.73 -15.59 -1.46
C ALA A 53 2.37 -16.31 -1.48
N SER A 54 2.38 -17.63 -1.61
CA SER A 54 1.16 -18.42 -1.77
C SER A 54 0.29 -18.31 -0.52
N HIS A 55 -0.86 -17.63 -0.61
CA HIS A 55 -1.75 -17.41 0.53
C HIS A 55 -2.26 -18.72 1.15
N VAL A 56 -2.52 -19.75 0.32
CA VAL A 56 -2.92 -21.10 0.76
C VAL A 56 -1.81 -21.88 1.46
N ASP A 57 -0.55 -21.42 1.32
CA ASP A 57 0.61 -21.97 2.00
C ASP A 57 1.04 -21.14 3.22
N LEU A 58 0.38 -20.02 3.50
CA LEU A 58 0.74 -19.11 4.59
C LEU A 58 -0.35 -19.03 5.67
N PHE A 59 -1.47 -18.40 5.31
CA PHE A 59 -2.51 -17.99 6.26
C PHE A 59 -3.90 -18.42 5.83
N ASP A 60 -4.07 -19.15 4.72
CA ASP A 60 -5.40 -19.53 4.24
C ASP A 60 -5.51 -21.05 4.11
N HIS A 61 -5.57 -21.73 5.25
CA HIS A 61 -5.70 -23.19 5.30
C HIS A 61 -6.97 -23.64 4.57
N LYS A 62 -6.79 -24.50 3.55
CA LYS A 62 -7.87 -25.07 2.74
C LYS A 62 -7.97 -26.60 2.94
N PRO A 63 -8.73 -27.10 3.93
CA PRO A 63 -8.91 -28.54 4.15
C PRO A 63 -9.45 -29.30 2.93
N GLN A 64 -10.14 -28.63 2.02
CA GLN A 64 -10.63 -29.26 0.79
C GLN A 64 -9.48 -29.63 -0.16
N LEU A 65 -8.43 -28.80 -0.25
CA LEU A 65 -7.25 -29.10 -1.07
C LEU A 65 -6.50 -30.34 -0.55
N GLU A 66 -6.59 -30.64 0.75
CA GLU A 66 -6.03 -31.87 1.32
C GLU A 66 -6.80 -33.11 0.87
N LYS A 67 -8.13 -33.04 0.84
CA LYS A 67 -9.02 -34.13 0.42
C LYS A 67 -8.91 -34.42 -1.08
N GLU A 68 -8.74 -33.37 -1.87
CA GLU A 68 -8.71 -33.42 -3.33
C GLU A 68 -7.28 -33.46 -3.89
N ASN A 69 -6.27 -33.59 -3.02
CA ASN A 69 -4.88 -33.57 -3.43
C ASN A 69 -4.58 -34.65 -4.50
N GLY A 70 -4.02 -34.23 -5.63
CA GLY A 70 -3.70 -35.07 -6.77
C GLY A 70 -4.88 -35.38 -7.69
N GLN A 71 -6.11 -34.97 -7.35
CA GLN A 71 -7.27 -35.11 -8.22
C GLN A 71 -7.26 -34.00 -9.28
N GLN A 72 -7.82 -34.27 -10.45
CA GLN A 72 -7.96 -33.25 -11.50
C GLN A 72 -8.82 -32.09 -10.97
N TRP A 73 -8.33 -30.86 -11.07
CA TRP A 73 -9.10 -29.70 -10.65
C TRP A 73 -10.20 -29.41 -11.66
N ASP A 74 -11.44 -29.40 -11.19
CA ASP A 74 -12.62 -29.00 -11.94
C ASP A 74 -13.23 -27.75 -11.28
N PRO A 75 -13.07 -26.56 -11.88
CA PRO A 75 -13.66 -25.34 -11.35
C PRO A 75 -15.20 -25.30 -11.47
N GLY A 76 -15.83 -26.22 -12.21
CA GLY A 76 -17.27 -26.21 -12.47
C GLY A 76 -17.74 -25.04 -13.34
N GLU A 77 -16.83 -24.16 -13.76
CA GLU A 77 -17.06 -23.01 -14.61
C GLU A 77 -15.88 -22.78 -15.56
N GLY A 78 -16.08 -21.95 -16.59
CA GLY A 78 -14.99 -21.57 -17.49
C GLY A 78 -14.01 -20.64 -16.79
N VAL A 79 -12.77 -21.11 -16.56
CA VAL A 79 -11.68 -20.29 -16.03
C VAL A 79 -10.71 -19.93 -17.15
N GLU A 80 -10.47 -18.64 -17.36
CA GLU A 80 -9.44 -18.18 -18.30
C GLU A 80 -8.05 -18.40 -17.70
N LEU A 81 -7.28 -19.30 -18.31
CA LEU A 81 -5.90 -19.57 -17.95
C LEU A 81 -4.96 -19.00 -19.02
N PHE A 82 -3.90 -18.32 -18.59
CA PHE A 82 -2.99 -17.64 -19.51
C PHE A 82 -2.00 -18.60 -20.20
N GLN A 83 -1.61 -19.71 -19.55
CA GLN A 83 -0.49 -20.55 -20.03
C GLN A 83 -0.70 -22.07 -19.95
N SER A 84 -1.86 -22.59 -19.53
CA SER A 84 -2.01 -24.04 -19.39
C SER A 84 -3.46 -24.50 -19.26
N THR A 85 -3.67 -25.80 -19.47
CA THR A 85 -4.81 -26.55 -18.92
C THR A 85 -4.66 -26.61 -17.40
N PRO A 86 -5.76 -26.59 -16.61
CA PRO A 86 -5.62 -26.75 -15.18
C PRO A 86 -5.01 -28.11 -14.83
N GLY A 87 -4.07 -28.10 -13.89
CA GLY A 87 -3.43 -29.29 -13.37
C GLY A 87 -4.28 -30.00 -12.31
N ALA A 88 -3.66 -30.94 -11.60
CA ALA A 88 -4.28 -31.52 -10.42
C ALA A 88 -4.32 -30.50 -9.26
N SER A 89 -5.36 -30.59 -8.43
CA SER A 89 -5.43 -29.91 -7.14
C SER A 89 -4.22 -30.31 -6.29
N MET A 90 -3.56 -29.33 -5.69
CA MET A 90 -2.39 -29.56 -4.85
C MET A 90 -2.67 -29.02 -3.45
N LYS A 91 -2.51 -29.87 -2.44
CA LYS A 91 -2.53 -29.43 -1.04
C LYS A 91 -1.32 -28.55 -0.73
N SER A 92 -1.42 -27.76 0.33
CA SER A 92 -0.23 -27.14 0.89
C SER A 92 0.78 -28.21 1.30
N VAL A 93 2.06 -27.95 0.99
CA VAL A 93 3.17 -28.82 1.40
C VAL A 93 3.59 -28.60 2.86
N TRP A 94 3.07 -27.54 3.48
CA TRP A 94 3.37 -27.12 4.83
C TRP A 94 2.23 -27.52 5.78
N ASP A 95 2.60 -27.97 6.99
CA ASP A 95 1.61 -28.27 8.02
C ASP A 95 1.07 -26.98 8.65
N PHE A 96 -0.22 -26.98 8.99
CA PHE A 96 -0.90 -25.88 9.66
C PHE A 96 -1.17 -26.20 11.12
N THR A 97 -0.86 -25.25 12.00
CA THR A 97 -1.15 -25.35 13.43
C THR A 97 -2.00 -24.16 13.88
N PRO A 98 -3.02 -24.36 14.73
CA PRO A 98 -3.73 -23.25 15.37
C PRO A 98 -2.78 -22.43 16.23
N ARG A 99 -2.78 -21.10 16.06
CA ARG A 99 -1.95 -20.16 16.83
C ARG A 99 -2.80 -19.05 17.44
N GLY A 100 -2.26 -18.43 18.48
CA GLY A 100 -2.92 -17.35 19.21
C GLY A 100 -4.19 -17.80 19.93
N ARG A 101 -4.91 -16.84 20.51
CA ARG A 101 -6.22 -17.08 21.15
C ARG A 101 -7.33 -17.21 20.11
N CYS A 102 -7.15 -16.58 18.94
CA CYS A 102 -8.09 -16.71 17.82
C CYS A 102 -8.07 -18.10 17.18
N GLY A 103 -7.08 -18.94 17.48
CA GLY A 103 -6.94 -20.28 16.92
C GLY A 103 -6.71 -20.28 15.42
N LYS A 104 -6.19 -19.17 14.86
CA LYS A 104 -5.95 -19.02 13.42
C LYS A 104 -4.98 -20.13 12.97
N PRO A 105 -5.34 -20.94 11.96
CA PRO A 105 -4.38 -21.86 11.36
C PRO A 105 -3.27 -21.07 10.66
N VAL A 106 -2.02 -21.32 11.04
CA VAL A 106 -0.81 -20.72 10.47
C VAL A 106 0.12 -21.84 10.03
N SER A 107 0.67 -21.74 8.84
CA SER A 107 1.61 -22.73 8.33
C SER A 107 2.98 -22.65 9.00
N GLU A 108 3.73 -23.74 8.99
CA GLU A 108 5.04 -23.79 9.64
C GLU A 108 6.07 -22.79 9.06
N ILE A 109 5.97 -22.43 7.77
CA ILE A 109 6.85 -21.45 7.13
C ILE A 109 6.70 -20.03 7.71
N VAL A 110 5.54 -19.72 8.29
CA VAL A 110 5.26 -18.44 8.99
C VAL A 110 4.99 -18.64 10.47
N ALA A 111 5.42 -19.77 11.04
CA ALA A 111 5.28 -20.06 12.47
C ALA A 111 5.80 -18.94 13.40
N PRO A 112 6.89 -18.20 13.09
CA PRO A 112 7.33 -17.09 13.94
C PRO A 112 6.32 -15.94 14.08
N LEU A 113 5.38 -15.80 13.13
CA LEU A 113 4.29 -14.82 13.24
C LEU A 113 3.15 -15.28 14.14
N GLY A 114 3.17 -16.55 14.59
CA GLY A 114 2.17 -17.12 15.48
C GLY A 114 2.05 -16.38 16.82
N ASP A 115 3.13 -15.76 17.29
CA ASP A 115 3.16 -15.01 18.56
C ASP A 115 2.35 -13.71 18.49
N VAL A 116 2.18 -13.13 17.30
CA VAL A 116 1.45 -11.88 17.05
C VAL A 116 0.18 -12.09 16.22
N VAL A 117 -0.24 -13.34 16.01
CA VAL A 117 -1.35 -13.65 15.09
C VAL A 117 -2.68 -13.01 15.50
N ASP A 118 -2.90 -12.81 16.80
CA ASP A 118 -4.08 -12.12 17.34
C ASP A 118 -4.08 -10.61 17.04
N GLU A 119 -2.95 -10.04 16.61
CA GLU A 119 -2.79 -8.63 16.21
C GLU A 119 -2.90 -8.44 14.69
N ILE A 120 -3.03 -9.52 13.93
CA ILE A 120 -3.11 -9.51 12.47
C ILE A 120 -4.57 -9.60 12.03
N ALA A 121 -5.00 -8.67 11.17
CA ALA A 121 -6.26 -8.76 10.47
C ALA A 121 -6.08 -9.52 9.15
N PHE A 122 -6.78 -10.63 8.97
CA PHE A 122 -6.79 -11.41 7.74
C PHE A 122 -7.97 -11.03 6.86
N ILE A 123 -7.73 -10.76 5.58
CA ILE A 123 -8.75 -10.45 4.58
C ILE A 123 -8.64 -11.48 3.45
N HIS A 124 -9.48 -12.52 3.50
CA HIS A 124 -9.46 -13.63 2.54
C HIS A 124 -10.43 -13.47 1.37
N ASN A 125 -11.30 -12.46 1.40
CA ASN A 125 -12.36 -12.25 0.41
C ASN A 125 -12.01 -11.20 -0.66
N ILE A 126 -10.72 -10.96 -0.91
CA ILE A 126 -10.28 -10.06 -1.97
C ILE A 126 -10.29 -10.83 -3.30
N VAL A 127 -11.07 -10.33 -4.26
CA VAL A 127 -11.20 -10.93 -5.59
C VAL A 127 -10.57 -10.01 -6.64
N GLY A 128 -9.64 -10.57 -7.43
CA GLY A 128 -9.03 -9.89 -8.56
C GLY A 128 -9.96 -9.88 -9.79
N LYS A 129 -9.81 -8.89 -10.66
CA LYS A 129 -10.60 -8.74 -11.91
C LYS A 129 -9.80 -9.13 -13.16
N THR A 130 -8.64 -9.75 -13.00
CA THR A 130 -7.70 -10.03 -14.08
C THR A 130 -6.72 -11.14 -13.67
N GLY A 131 -6.42 -12.04 -14.60
CA GLY A 131 -5.34 -13.02 -14.47
C GLY A 131 -3.98 -12.52 -14.99
N VAL A 132 -3.91 -11.30 -15.54
CA VAL A 132 -2.69 -10.75 -16.13
C VAL A 132 -1.85 -10.05 -15.07
N HIS A 133 -0.59 -10.48 -14.90
CA HIS A 133 0.32 -9.95 -13.88
C HIS A 133 0.42 -8.41 -13.87
N SER A 134 0.58 -7.79 -15.04
CA SER A 134 0.67 -6.33 -15.14
C SER A 134 -0.63 -5.65 -14.68
N GLN A 135 -1.78 -6.05 -15.18
CA GLN A 135 -3.06 -5.49 -14.74
C GLN A 135 -3.29 -5.72 -13.25
N GLY A 136 -2.92 -6.90 -12.72
CA GLY A 136 -3.02 -7.22 -11.30
C GLY A 136 -2.18 -6.32 -10.40
N THR A 137 -0.95 -5.99 -10.80
CA THR A 137 -0.09 -5.04 -10.04
C THR A 137 -0.70 -3.64 -9.96
N LEU A 138 -1.31 -3.15 -11.04
CA LEU A 138 -2.02 -1.87 -11.04
C LEU A 138 -3.29 -1.94 -10.20
N LEU A 139 -4.08 -3.00 -10.33
CA LEU A 139 -5.30 -3.19 -9.55
C LEU A 139 -5.01 -3.20 -8.05
N GLN A 140 -3.94 -3.89 -7.64
CA GLN A 140 -3.52 -3.98 -6.25
C GLN A 140 -3.06 -2.62 -5.70
N THR A 141 -2.32 -1.85 -6.49
CA THR A 141 -1.73 -0.59 -6.02
C THR A 141 -2.64 0.61 -6.18
N THR A 142 -3.53 0.63 -7.17
CA THR A 142 -4.38 1.79 -7.51
C THR A 142 -5.87 1.53 -7.33
N GLY A 143 -6.30 0.26 -7.28
CA GLY A 143 -7.71 -0.12 -7.34
C GLY A 143 -8.30 -0.21 -8.76
N PHE A 144 -7.49 0.06 -9.79
CA PHE A 144 -7.93 0.08 -11.19
C PHE A 144 -7.06 -0.83 -12.07
N ASN A 145 -7.70 -1.55 -13.01
CA ASN A 145 -7.02 -2.30 -14.07
C ASN A 145 -6.28 -1.37 -15.07
N PRO A 146 -6.94 -0.35 -15.66
CA PRO A 146 -6.25 0.56 -16.56
C PRO A 146 -5.25 1.45 -15.80
N PRO A 147 -4.12 1.83 -16.42
CA PRO A 147 -3.23 2.83 -15.86
C PRO A 147 -3.92 4.20 -15.82
N GLY A 148 -3.34 5.15 -15.10
CA GLY A 148 -3.88 6.51 -15.01
C GLY A 148 -4.50 6.87 -13.67
N PHE A 149 -4.25 6.07 -12.63
CA PHE A 149 -4.76 6.31 -11.28
C PHE A 149 -3.61 6.41 -10.27
N PRO A 150 -3.73 7.27 -9.26
CA PRO A 150 -2.75 7.37 -8.19
C PRO A 150 -2.69 6.06 -7.39
N SER A 151 -1.49 5.70 -6.98
CA SER A 151 -1.30 4.57 -6.06
C SER A 151 -1.89 4.85 -4.67
N ALA A 152 -2.13 3.79 -3.90
CA ALA A 152 -2.57 3.88 -2.51
C ALA A 152 -1.59 4.72 -1.67
N GLY A 153 -0.27 4.56 -1.88
CA GLY A 153 0.74 5.39 -1.21
C GLY A 153 0.65 6.87 -1.57
N SER A 154 0.36 7.19 -2.84
CA SER A 154 0.12 8.57 -3.28
C SER A 154 -1.15 9.16 -2.68
N TRP A 155 -2.24 8.38 -2.58
CA TRP A 155 -3.46 8.80 -1.88
C TRP A 155 -3.22 9.04 -0.39
N VAL A 156 -2.47 8.17 0.27
CA VAL A 156 -2.11 8.34 1.70
C VAL A 156 -1.29 9.61 1.88
N SER A 157 -0.28 9.83 1.03
CA SER A 157 0.55 11.05 1.04
C SER A 157 -0.28 12.31 0.82
N TYR A 158 -1.20 12.30 -0.15
CA TYR A 158 -2.09 13.44 -0.43
C TYR A 158 -3.10 13.70 0.68
N ALA A 159 -3.72 12.64 1.22
CA ALA A 159 -4.81 12.78 2.16
C ALA A 159 -4.34 13.06 3.60
N LEU A 160 -3.20 12.50 4.01
CA LEU A 160 -2.70 12.62 5.38
C LEU A 160 -1.56 13.64 5.52
N GLY A 161 -0.94 14.06 4.41
CA GLY A 161 0.21 14.95 4.44
C GLY A 161 1.48 14.26 4.96
N SER A 162 2.39 15.07 5.50
CA SER A 162 3.66 14.61 6.07
C SER A 162 3.80 15.09 7.52
N GLU A 163 4.31 14.24 8.41
CA GLU A 163 4.80 14.66 9.74
C GLU A 163 6.25 15.20 9.68
N ASN A 164 6.84 15.30 8.48
CA ASN A 164 8.25 15.65 8.30
C ASN A 164 8.48 16.55 7.07
N ASP A 165 9.32 17.56 7.24
CA ASP A 165 9.67 18.52 6.18
C ASP A 165 10.85 18.08 5.30
N ASN A 166 11.64 17.11 5.76
CA ASN A 166 12.98 16.85 5.18
C ASN A 166 13.10 15.54 4.40
N LEU A 167 12.08 14.69 4.41
CA LEU A 167 12.06 13.40 3.71
C LEU A 167 10.75 13.23 2.95
N PRO A 168 10.74 12.45 1.86
CA PRO A 168 9.52 12.14 1.12
C PRO A 168 8.48 11.43 2.00
N SER A 169 7.22 11.83 1.90
CA SER A 169 6.11 11.18 2.61
C SER A 169 5.81 9.76 2.10
N PHE A 170 6.14 9.49 0.84
CA PHE A 170 5.94 8.18 0.21
C PHE A 170 7.25 7.64 -0.38
N VAL A 171 7.81 6.65 0.32
CA VAL A 171 9.06 5.98 -0.04
C VAL A 171 8.78 4.60 -0.61
N VAL A 172 9.51 4.23 -1.66
CA VAL A 172 9.45 2.92 -2.31
C VAL A 172 10.82 2.27 -2.22
N LEU A 173 10.86 1.06 -1.65
CA LEU A 173 12.05 0.22 -1.54
C LEU A 173 11.89 -0.98 -2.49
N PRO A 174 12.45 -0.92 -3.72
CA PRO A 174 12.36 -2.02 -4.66
C PRO A 174 13.31 -3.16 -4.30
N ASP A 175 12.98 -4.37 -4.75
CA ASP A 175 13.91 -5.49 -4.71
C ASP A 175 15.12 -5.22 -5.62
N HIS A 176 16.32 -5.61 -5.18
CA HIS A 176 17.56 -5.45 -5.95
C HIS A 176 17.53 -6.19 -7.30
N ARG A 177 16.71 -7.24 -7.42
CA ARG A 177 16.53 -8.04 -8.64
C ARG A 177 15.73 -7.32 -9.71
N GLY A 178 14.96 -6.29 -9.34
CA GLY A 178 14.17 -5.50 -10.27
C GLY A 178 12.81 -5.08 -9.74
N LEU A 179 12.10 -4.33 -10.58
CA LEU A 179 10.75 -3.85 -10.25
C LEU A 179 9.70 -4.91 -10.59
N ALA A 180 8.58 -4.87 -9.88
CA ALA A 180 7.36 -5.57 -10.28
C ALA A 180 6.91 -5.15 -11.70
N SER A 181 6.01 -5.94 -12.30
CA SER A 181 5.38 -5.60 -13.57
C SER A 181 4.78 -4.18 -13.52
N ASN A 182 4.83 -3.44 -14.65
CA ASN A 182 4.57 -2.00 -14.75
C ASN A 182 5.58 -1.03 -14.10
N GLY A 183 6.59 -1.54 -13.39
CA GLY A 183 7.67 -0.72 -12.86
C GLY A 183 7.15 0.43 -12.00
N THR A 184 7.60 1.64 -12.31
CA THR A 184 7.29 2.84 -11.51
C THR A 184 5.83 3.28 -11.54
N LYS A 185 5.04 2.77 -12.48
CA LYS A 185 3.61 3.10 -12.58
C LYS A 185 2.81 2.63 -11.37
N ASN A 186 3.28 1.60 -10.68
CA ASN A 186 2.66 1.07 -9.45
C ASN A 186 2.65 2.06 -8.28
N TRP A 187 3.49 3.09 -8.33
CA TRP A 187 3.63 4.11 -7.27
C TRP A 187 3.54 5.53 -7.84
N SER A 188 2.81 5.69 -8.94
CA SER A 188 2.60 6.99 -9.58
C SER A 188 1.63 7.86 -8.77
N SER A 189 1.89 9.17 -8.71
CA SER A 189 0.90 10.16 -8.24
C SER A 189 -0.18 10.44 -9.29
N MET A 190 0.14 10.18 -10.56
CA MET A 190 -0.69 10.44 -11.72
C MET A 190 -1.30 11.85 -11.74
N PHE A 191 -2.62 11.98 -11.54
CA PHE A 191 -3.31 13.28 -11.54
C PHE A 191 -3.23 14.02 -10.19
N LEU A 192 -2.66 13.40 -9.14
CA LEU A 192 -2.30 14.11 -7.92
C LEU A 192 -1.01 14.92 -8.13
N PRO A 193 -0.80 16.01 -7.36
CA PRO A 193 0.44 16.77 -7.39
C PRO A 193 1.69 15.88 -7.32
N ALA A 194 2.73 16.29 -8.05
CA ALA A 194 3.95 15.50 -8.20
C ALA A 194 4.69 15.24 -6.88
N GLU A 195 4.44 16.03 -5.84
CA GLU A 195 4.98 15.83 -4.49
C GLU A 195 4.52 14.50 -3.84
N HIS A 196 3.41 13.92 -4.32
CA HIS A 196 2.91 12.62 -3.84
C HIS A 196 3.41 11.43 -4.66
N GLN A 197 4.37 11.66 -5.56
CA GLN A 197 5.02 10.61 -6.34
C GLN A 197 5.87 9.72 -5.42
N GLY A 198 5.73 8.39 -5.54
CA GLY A 198 6.57 7.46 -4.80
C GLY A 198 8.04 7.66 -5.12
N THR A 199 8.84 7.95 -4.08
CA THR A 199 10.28 8.19 -4.20
C THR A 199 11.03 6.88 -3.99
N VAL A 200 11.72 6.42 -5.03
CA VAL A 200 12.50 5.19 -4.97
C VAL A 200 13.81 5.44 -4.23
N ILE A 201 14.04 4.68 -3.16
CA ILE A 201 15.31 4.66 -2.43
C ILE A 201 15.95 3.28 -2.64
N ARG A 202 17.23 3.28 -3.04
CA ARG A 202 18.03 2.06 -3.16
C ARG A 202 18.99 2.00 -1.96
N PRO A 203 18.80 1.06 -1.01
CA PRO A 203 19.73 0.86 0.09
C PRO A 203 21.04 0.23 -0.37
#